data_AF-A0A658K6T9-F1
#
_entry.id   AF-A0A658K6T9-F1
#
_cell.length_a   1.000
_cell.length_b   1.000
_cell.length_c   1.000
_cell.angle_alpha   90.00
_cell.angle_beta   90.00
_cell.angle_gamma   90.00
#
_symmetry.space_group_name_H-M   'P 1'
#
loop_
_entity.id
_entity.type
_entity.pdbx_description
1 polymer ?
#
loop_
_entity_poly.entity_id
_entity_poly.type
_entity_poly.pdbx_seq_one_letter_code
_entity_poly.pdbx_strand_id
1 'polypeptide(L)'
;MIEPRESPQQPLDVLVQHLVSIALGGGFLPDELLAEVRSAWAYRDISDEQWQWALAFVRNGGHSLTAYPDYRRAEPDEQGVWRVPDARLARRHRMSVGTIVSEATVNLKYWKKGGGGGSLGSVEEGFIARLKPGDGFLFGGRLLELVRVENMTAYVKRATGK
;
A
#
# COMPACT_ATOMS: atom_id res chain seq x y z
N MET A 1 -25.15 -27.75 2.12
CA MET A 1 -25.51 -26.48 2.79
C MET A 1 -24.63 -25.41 2.16
N ILE A 2 -25.20 -24.28 1.72
CA ILE A 2 -24.45 -23.19 1.07
C ILE A 2 -24.09 -22.18 2.16
N GLU A 3 -22.84 -21.75 2.18
CA GLU A 3 -22.32 -20.78 3.14
C GLU A 3 -22.91 -19.38 2.87
N PRO A 4 -23.36 -18.63 3.90
CA PRO A 4 -23.92 -17.31 3.71
C PRO A 4 -22.86 -16.34 3.17
N ARG A 5 -23.25 -15.48 2.21
CA ARG A 5 -22.39 -14.42 1.68
C ARG A 5 -22.82 -13.09 2.27
N GLU A 6 -22.11 -12.66 3.31
CA GLU A 6 -22.33 -11.37 3.93
C GLU A 6 -21.48 -10.29 3.25
N SER A 7 -22.08 -9.11 3.07
CA SER A 7 -21.35 -7.95 2.57
C SER A 7 -20.54 -7.31 3.71
N PRO A 8 -19.28 -6.92 3.47
CA PRO A 8 -18.52 -6.11 4.42
C PRO A 8 -19.28 -4.81 4.75
N GLN A 9 -19.19 -4.37 6.00
CA GLN A 9 -19.78 -3.10 6.44
C GLN A 9 -18.71 -2.01 6.39
N GLN A 10 -18.96 -0.96 5.61
CA GLN A 10 -18.17 0.27 5.55
C GLN A 10 -16.64 0.07 5.44
N PRO A 11 -16.13 -0.71 4.46
CA PRO A 11 -14.68 -0.85 4.28
C PRO A 11 -14.05 0.46 3.79
N LEU A 12 -13.63 1.32 4.73
CA LEU A 12 -13.19 2.69 4.44
C LEU A 12 -11.90 2.75 3.62
N ASP A 13 -11.07 1.73 3.68
CA ASP A 13 -9.88 1.56 2.84
C ASP A 13 -10.24 1.43 1.35
N VAL A 14 -11.23 0.59 1.05
CA VAL A 14 -11.78 0.43 -0.30
C VAL A 14 -12.46 1.72 -0.77
N LEU A 15 -13.17 2.41 0.13
CA LEU A 15 -13.76 3.71 -0.17
C LEU A 15 -12.69 4.73 -0.56
N VAL A 16 -11.65 4.91 0.26
CA VAL A 16 -10.53 5.82 -0.02
C VAL A 16 -9.89 5.51 -1.38
N GLN A 17 -9.68 4.23 -1.69
CA GLN A 17 -9.14 3.83 -2.99
C GLN A 17 -10.07 4.15 -4.16
N HIS A 18 -11.39 4.02 -3.95
CA HIS A 18 -12.40 4.44 -4.92
C HIS A 18 -12.36 5.96 -5.15
N LEU A 19 -12.31 6.77 -4.09
CA LEU A 19 -12.20 8.23 -4.19
C LEU A 19 -10.99 8.66 -5.03
N VAL A 20 -9.81 8.06 -4.79
CA VAL A 20 -8.61 8.34 -5.59
C VAL A 20 -8.80 7.94 -7.05
N SER A 21 -9.47 6.81 -7.31
CA SER A 21 -9.77 6.35 -8.67
C SER A 21 -10.67 7.35 -9.43
N ILE A 22 -11.73 7.85 -8.79
CA ILE A 22 -12.63 8.82 -9.41
C ILE A 22 -11.94 10.18 -9.60
N ALA A 23 -11.15 10.63 -8.61
CA ALA A 23 -10.34 11.84 -8.72
C ALA A 23 -9.36 11.79 -9.91
N LEU A 24 -8.86 10.60 -10.26
CA LEU A 24 -8.00 10.37 -11.42
C LEU A 24 -8.75 10.29 -12.76
N GLY A 25 -10.00 9.80 -12.74
CA GLY A 25 -10.80 9.54 -13.95
C GLY A 25 -11.52 10.76 -14.51
N GLY A 26 -11.65 11.83 -13.74
CA GLY A 26 -12.43 13.01 -14.14
C GLY A 26 -12.74 13.97 -13.01
N GLY A 27 -12.46 13.57 -11.76
CA GLY A 27 -12.75 14.36 -10.57
C GLY A 27 -14.14 14.08 -10.02
N PHE A 28 -14.41 14.56 -8.81
CA PHE A 28 -15.72 14.46 -8.18
C PHE A 28 -16.05 15.65 -7.29
N LEU A 29 -17.35 15.93 -7.13
CA LEU A 29 -17.86 16.78 -6.06
C LEU A 29 -18.20 15.91 -4.84
N PRO A 30 -17.76 16.27 -3.61
CA PRO A 30 -17.94 15.41 -2.44
C PRO A 30 -19.39 15.04 -2.15
N ASP A 31 -20.31 16.00 -2.23
CA ASP A 31 -21.70 15.76 -1.86
C ASP A 31 -22.42 14.85 -2.87
N GLU A 32 -22.14 15.03 -4.16
CA GLU A 32 -22.66 14.17 -5.23
C GLU A 32 -22.13 12.74 -5.11
N LEU A 33 -20.83 12.58 -4.87
CA LEU A 33 -20.21 11.27 -4.73
C LEU A 33 -20.64 10.57 -3.44
N LEU A 34 -20.87 11.29 -2.34
CA LEU A 34 -21.41 10.71 -1.11
C LEU A 34 -22.81 10.13 -1.33
N ALA A 35 -23.67 10.83 -2.08
CA ALA A 35 -25.00 10.34 -2.42
C ALA A 35 -24.93 9.04 -3.26
N GLU A 36 -24.02 8.98 -4.24
CA GLU A 36 -23.76 7.76 -5.01
C GLU A 36 -23.21 6.63 -4.12
N VAL A 37 -22.21 6.90 -3.27
CA VAL A 37 -21.60 5.93 -2.35
C VAL A 37 -22.65 5.32 -1.42
N ARG A 38 -23.55 6.14 -0.87
CA ARG A 38 -24.64 5.67 0.02
C ARG A 38 -25.67 4.80 -0.70
N SER A 39 -25.72 4.81 -2.04
CA SER A 39 -26.55 3.85 -2.79
C SER A 39 -25.99 2.42 -2.76
N ALA A 40 -24.69 2.26 -2.49
CA ALA A 40 -24.06 0.95 -2.40
C ALA A 40 -24.31 0.28 -1.05
N TRP A 41 -24.69 -1.00 -1.07
CA TRP A 41 -25.09 -1.74 0.13
C TRP A 41 -24.07 -1.65 1.27
N ALA A 42 -22.77 -1.79 0.99
CA ALA A 42 -21.71 -1.76 1.99
C ALA A 42 -21.52 -0.39 2.68
N TYR A 43 -21.98 0.70 2.07
CA TYR A 43 -21.75 2.08 2.53
C TYR A 43 -23.03 2.86 2.83
N ARG A 44 -24.21 2.23 2.71
CA ARG A 44 -25.52 2.88 2.92
C ARG A 44 -25.64 3.61 4.27
N ASP A 45 -24.97 3.09 5.29
CA ASP A 45 -25.02 3.61 6.66
C ASP A 45 -23.77 4.46 7.01
N ILE A 46 -22.94 4.84 6.03
CA ILE A 46 -21.72 5.63 6.30
C ILE A 46 -22.08 6.98 6.91
N SER A 47 -21.47 7.28 8.06
CA SER A 47 -21.65 8.55 8.75
C SER A 47 -20.91 9.69 8.05
N ASP A 48 -21.36 10.91 8.29
CA ASP A 48 -20.66 12.11 7.79
C ASP A 48 -19.24 12.21 8.36
N GLU A 49 -19.01 11.76 9.60
CA GLU A 49 -17.67 11.71 10.20
C GLU A 49 -16.72 10.77 9.44
N GLN A 50 -17.19 9.56 9.12
CA GLN A 50 -16.40 8.60 8.33
C GLN A 50 -16.13 9.12 6.91
N TRP A 51 -17.11 9.83 6.32
CA TRP A 51 -16.93 10.48 5.02
C TRP A 51 -15.87 11.57 5.08
N GLN A 52 -15.94 12.48 6.06
CA GLN A 52 -14.94 13.52 6.25
C GLN A 52 -13.56 12.95 6.54
N TRP A 53 -13.48 11.87 7.32
CA TRP A 53 -12.25 11.13 7.54
C TRP A 53 -11.67 10.61 6.22
N ALA A 54 -12.48 10.00 5.35
CA ALA A 54 -12.03 9.47 4.07
C ALA A 54 -11.49 10.59 3.15
N LEU A 55 -12.18 11.73 3.06
CA LEU A 55 -11.71 12.91 2.31
C LEU A 55 -10.40 13.45 2.87
N ALA A 56 -10.29 13.59 4.19
CA ALA A 56 -9.07 14.05 4.85
C ALA A 56 -7.91 13.07 4.62
N PHE A 57 -8.18 11.76 4.61
CA PHE A 57 -7.19 10.73 4.32
C PHE A 57 -6.70 10.81 2.86
N VAL A 58 -7.62 10.97 1.90
CA VAL A 58 -7.26 11.15 0.48
C VAL A 58 -6.41 12.41 0.28
N ARG A 59 -6.73 13.49 0.98
CA ARG A 59 -5.98 14.75 0.91
C ARG A 59 -4.57 14.63 1.50
N ASN A 60 -4.47 14.08 2.72
CA ASN A 60 -3.27 14.19 3.56
C ASN A 60 -2.47 12.88 3.71
N GLY A 61 -3.00 11.75 3.23
CA GLY A 61 -2.39 10.43 3.39
C GLY A 61 -2.58 9.78 4.77
N GLY A 62 -3.25 10.43 5.72
CA GLY A 62 -3.42 9.99 7.11
C GLY A 62 -2.37 10.55 8.09
N HIS A 63 -2.64 10.44 9.39
CA HIS A 63 -1.82 11.05 10.47
C HIS A 63 -0.34 10.60 10.47
N SER A 64 -0.03 9.39 10.00
CA SER A 64 1.33 8.83 10.01
C SER A 64 2.14 9.11 8.75
N LEU A 65 1.51 9.64 7.69
CA LEU A 65 2.10 9.79 6.35
C LEU A 65 2.28 11.25 5.93
N THR A 66 1.93 12.21 6.78
CA THR A 66 2.18 13.65 6.61
C THR A 66 3.66 14.00 6.38
N ALA A 67 4.59 13.13 6.81
CA ALA A 67 6.03 13.29 6.58
C ALA A 67 6.50 12.94 5.16
N TYR A 68 5.63 12.36 4.31
CA TYR A 68 5.96 11.95 2.94
C TYR A 68 5.11 12.75 1.94
N PRO A 69 5.68 13.77 1.27
CA PRO A 69 4.96 14.62 0.30
C PRO A 69 4.30 13.83 -0.85
N ASP A 70 4.85 12.65 -1.16
CA ASP A 70 4.39 11.72 -2.20
C ASP A 70 3.01 11.09 -1.92
N TYR A 71 2.41 11.34 -0.76
CA TYR A 71 1.12 10.76 -0.33
C TYR A 71 -0.07 11.74 -0.37
N ARG A 72 0.08 12.97 -0.89
CA ARG A 72 -1.08 13.85 -1.19
C ARG A 72 -1.83 13.31 -2.39
N ARG A 73 -3.02 12.72 -2.19
CA ARG A 73 -3.70 11.97 -3.27
C ARG A 73 -4.70 12.77 -4.08
N ALA A 74 -5.51 13.65 -3.49
CA ALA A 74 -6.41 14.52 -4.24
C ALA A 74 -6.74 15.82 -3.49
N GLU A 75 -6.97 16.90 -4.22
CA GLU A 75 -7.35 18.22 -3.69
C GLU A 75 -8.47 18.84 -4.55
N PRO A 76 -9.36 19.65 -3.96
CA PRO A 76 -10.38 20.39 -4.71
C PRO A 76 -9.74 21.49 -5.57
N ASP A 77 -10.22 21.63 -6.80
CA ASP A 77 -9.95 22.79 -7.65
C ASP A 77 -10.81 24.01 -7.24
N GLU A 78 -10.68 25.12 -7.97
CA GLU A 78 -11.44 26.36 -7.73
C GLU A 78 -12.96 26.17 -7.83
N GLN A 79 -13.41 25.12 -8.53
CA GLN A 79 -14.82 24.77 -8.67
C GLN A 79 -15.27 23.76 -7.61
N GLY A 80 -14.38 23.38 -6.68
CA GLY A 80 -14.65 22.39 -5.63
C GLY A 80 -14.52 20.94 -6.09
N VAL A 81 -14.09 20.68 -7.33
CA VAL A 81 -13.95 19.33 -7.88
C VAL A 81 -12.62 18.73 -7.43
N TRP A 82 -12.69 17.60 -6.74
CA TRP A 82 -11.52 16.89 -6.24
C TRP A 82 -10.80 16.17 -7.36
N ARG A 83 -9.52 16.49 -7.56
CA ARG A 83 -8.67 15.94 -8.63
C ARG A 83 -7.31 15.52 -8.08
N VAL A 84 -6.65 14.63 -8.82
CA VAL A 84 -5.25 14.26 -8.55
C VAL A 84 -4.32 15.05 -9.48
N PRO A 85 -3.54 16.02 -8.97
CA PRO A 85 -2.70 16.86 -9.83
C PRO A 85 -1.44 16.15 -10.33
N ASP A 86 -0.97 15.10 -9.63
CA ASP A 86 0.30 14.44 -9.94
C ASP A 86 0.14 13.20 -10.84
N ALA A 87 0.67 13.29 -12.07
CA ALA A 87 0.69 12.20 -13.04
C ALA A 87 1.51 10.97 -12.58
N ARG A 88 2.52 11.14 -11.72
CA ARG A 88 3.31 10.05 -11.16
C ARG A 88 2.47 9.23 -10.18
N LEU A 89 1.71 9.90 -9.33
CA LEU A 89 0.75 9.28 -8.43
C LEU A 89 -0.32 8.51 -9.21
N ALA A 90 -0.86 9.10 -10.28
CA ALA A 90 -1.82 8.44 -11.17
C ALA A 90 -1.31 7.10 -11.72
N ARG A 91 -0.04 7.06 -12.13
CA ARG A 91 0.58 5.83 -12.66
C ARG A 91 0.74 4.78 -11.56
N ARG A 92 1.20 5.18 -10.37
CA ARG A 92 1.37 4.27 -9.23
C ARG A 92 0.03 3.67 -8.77
N HIS A 93 -1.02 4.49 -8.68
CA HIS A 93 -2.36 4.03 -8.35
C HIS A 93 -2.86 2.99 -9.35
N ARG A 94 -2.73 3.24 -10.66
CA ARG A 94 -3.13 2.28 -11.69
C ARG A 94 -2.42 0.92 -11.61
N MET A 95 -1.17 0.87 -11.16
CA MET A 95 -0.43 -0.39 -10.97
C MET A 95 -0.82 -1.13 -9.68
N SER A 96 -1.45 -0.45 -8.72
CA SER A 96 -1.75 -0.98 -7.39
C SER A 96 -3.25 -1.04 -7.07
N VAL A 97 -4.11 -0.56 -7.98
CA VAL A 97 -5.55 -0.55 -7.79
C VAL A 97 -6.10 -1.98 -7.80
N GLY A 98 -6.75 -2.34 -6.71
CA GLY A 98 -7.36 -3.64 -6.47
C GLY A 98 -7.60 -3.83 -4.98
N THR A 99 -8.38 -4.83 -4.60
CA THR A 99 -8.55 -5.23 -3.20
C THR A 99 -7.71 -6.46 -2.84
N ILE A 100 -7.08 -7.08 -3.84
CA ILE A 100 -6.16 -8.20 -3.67
C ILE A 100 -4.80 -7.59 -3.36
N VAL A 101 -4.35 -7.76 -2.11
CA VAL A 101 -3.02 -7.36 -1.68
C VAL A 101 -2.01 -8.44 -2.07
N SER A 102 -0.94 -8.05 -2.75
CA SER A 102 0.25 -8.91 -2.87
C SER A 102 1.02 -8.87 -1.56
N GLU A 103 1.70 -9.97 -1.21
CA GLU A 103 2.63 -9.93 -0.08
C GLU A 103 3.74 -8.90 -0.35
N ALA A 104 4.05 -8.12 0.69
CA ALA A 104 5.17 -7.19 0.63
C ALA A 104 6.46 -7.98 0.37
N THR A 105 7.37 -7.39 -0.43
CA THR A 105 8.64 -8.04 -0.78
C THR A 105 9.83 -7.26 -0.25
N VAL A 106 10.86 -7.98 0.17
CA VAL A 106 12.12 -7.46 0.67
C VAL A 106 13.22 -7.77 -0.33
N ASN A 107 14.03 -6.75 -0.67
CA ASN A 107 15.16 -6.92 -1.58
C ASN A 107 16.31 -7.65 -0.87
N LEU A 108 16.89 -8.65 -1.52
CA LEU A 108 18.08 -9.34 -1.04
C LEU A 108 19.34 -8.66 -1.59
N LYS A 109 20.24 -8.24 -0.70
CA LYS A 109 21.54 -7.68 -1.09
C LYS A 109 22.66 -8.32 -0.29
N TYR A 110 23.81 -8.51 -0.92
CA TYR A 110 24.98 -8.95 -0.16
C TYR A 110 25.43 -7.91 0.88
N TRP A 111 25.79 -8.38 2.07
CA TRP A 111 26.46 -7.59 3.09
C TRP A 111 27.94 -7.42 2.70
N LYS A 112 28.38 -6.18 2.52
CA LYS A 112 29.79 -5.80 2.42
C LYS A 112 30.11 -4.82 3.54
N LYS A 113 31.40 -4.65 3.91
CA LYS A 113 31.91 -3.75 4.98
C LYS A 113 31.53 -2.24 4.85
N GLY A 114 30.60 -1.89 3.97
CA GLY A 114 29.99 -0.56 3.82
C GLY A 114 28.53 -0.57 3.33
N GLY A 115 27.77 -1.66 3.53
CA GLY A 115 26.31 -1.68 3.33
C GLY A 115 25.76 -1.75 1.89
N GLY A 116 26.61 -1.96 0.87
CA GLY A 116 26.21 -1.90 -0.54
C GLY A 116 26.72 -3.05 -1.42
N GLY A 117 26.42 -4.30 -1.08
CA GLY A 117 26.69 -5.43 -1.99
C GLY A 117 25.68 -5.55 -3.12
N GLY A 118 25.99 -6.42 -4.10
CA GLY A 118 25.14 -6.65 -5.27
C GLY A 118 23.75 -7.18 -4.90
N SER A 119 22.73 -6.75 -5.64
CA SER A 119 21.36 -7.23 -5.51
C SER A 119 21.24 -8.66 -6.04
N LEU A 120 20.50 -9.51 -5.31
CA LEU A 120 20.26 -10.91 -5.64
C LEU A 120 18.85 -11.15 -6.19
N GLY A 121 17.89 -10.31 -5.80
CA GLY A 121 16.47 -10.46 -6.13
C GLY A 121 15.61 -10.01 -4.95
N SER A 122 14.38 -10.51 -4.86
CA SER A 122 13.47 -10.24 -3.75
C SER A 122 12.82 -11.53 -3.24
N VAL A 123 12.36 -11.47 -1.99
CA VAL A 123 11.59 -12.54 -1.32
C VAL A 123 10.42 -11.91 -0.58
N GLU A 124 9.44 -12.72 -0.18
CA GLU A 124 8.34 -12.28 0.67
C GLU A 124 8.85 -11.76 2.02
N GLU A 125 8.30 -10.63 2.47
CA GLU A 125 8.63 -10.02 3.76
C GLU A 125 8.31 -10.97 4.91
N GLY A 126 7.16 -11.67 4.85
CA GLY A 126 6.76 -12.64 5.86
C GLY A 126 7.76 -13.78 6.02
N PHE A 127 8.47 -14.18 4.96
CA PHE A 127 9.58 -15.12 5.05
C PHE A 127 10.76 -14.55 5.84
N ILE A 128 11.21 -13.34 5.50
CA ILE A 128 12.34 -12.68 6.19
C ILE A 128 12.01 -12.34 7.64
N ALA A 129 10.79 -11.89 7.94
CA ALA A 129 10.36 -11.50 9.28
C ALA A 129 10.41 -12.66 10.30
N ARG A 130 10.37 -13.90 9.83
CA ARG A 130 10.49 -15.10 10.66
C ARG A 130 11.94 -15.50 10.96
N LEU A 131 12.91 -14.94 10.24
CA LEU A 131 14.33 -15.25 10.39
C LEU A 131 15.01 -14.28 11.36
N LYS A 132 15.97 -14.80 12.11
CA LYS A 132 16.89 -14.00 12.94
C LYS A 132 18.21 -13.79 12.20
N PRO A 133 18.94 -12.69 12.49
CA PRO A 133 20.34 -12.58 12.09
C PRO A 133 21.12 -13.84 12.50
N GLY A 134 21.79 -14.47 11.53
CA GLY A 134 22.47 -15.76 11.68
C GLY A 134 21.73 -16.95 11.06
N ASP A 135 20.43 -16.83 10.78
CA ASP A 135 19.66 -17.92 10.18
C ASP A 135 20.01 -18.10 8.69
N GLY A 136 20.15 -19.36 8.28
CA GLY A 136 20.45 -19.75 6.92
C GLY A 136 19.19 -20.04 6.10
N PHE A 137 19.20 -19.68 4.81
CA PHE A 137 18.14 -20.05 3.86
C PHE A 137 18.67 -20.22 2.44
N LEU A 138 17.96 -21.02 1.64
CA LEU A 138 18.29 -21.27 0.25
C LEU A 138 17.63 -20.22 -0.66
N PHE A 139 18.40 -19.58 -1.53
CA PHE A 139 17.89 -18.65 -2.54
C PHE A 139 18.61 -18.83 -3.87
N GLY A 140 17.88 -19.13 -4.94
CA GLY A 140 18.46 -19.35 -6.27
C GLY A 140 19.57 -20.42 -6.28
N GLY A 141 19.42 -21.48 -5.47
CA GLY A 141 20.41 -22.55 -5.32
C GLY A 141 21.62 -22.20 -4.45
N ARG A 142 21.63 -21.04 -3.77
CA ARG A 142 22.72 -20.59 -2.89
C ARG A 142 22.26 -20.58 -1.44
N LEU A 143 23.06 -21.13 -0.53
CA LEU A 143 22.82 -21.01 0.90
C LEU A 143 23.33 -19.64 1.39
N LEU A 144 22.40 -18.85 1.90
CA LEU A 144 22.62 -17.50 2.38
C LEU A 144 22.33 -17.43 3.88
N GLU A 145 22.99 -16.53 4.58
CA GLU A 145 22.76 -16.26 6.00
C GLU A 145 22.28 -14.81 6.15
N LEU A 146 21.18 -14.61 6.88
CA LEU A 146 20.66 -13.27 7.17
C LEU A 146 21.62 -12.53 8.11
N VAL A 147 22.02 -11.32 7.74
CA VAL A 147 22.86 -10.44 8.57
C VAL A 147 22.02 -9.41 9.29
N ARG A 148 21.15 -8.71 8.56
CA ARG A 148 20.21 -7.72 9.11
C ARG A 148 19.16 -7.33 8.08
N VAL A 149 18.10 -6.67 8.53
CA VAL A 149 17.07 -6.07 7.68
C VAL A 149 17.03 -4.56 7.94
N GLU A 150 17.02 -3.77 6.87
CA GLU A 150 16.96 -2.31 6.94
C GLU A 150 16.34 -1.77 5.64
N ASN A 151 15.39 -0.84 5.72
CA ASN A 151 14.77 -0.17 4.58
C ASN A 151 14.28 -1.13 3.46
N MET A 152 13.46 -2.12 3.82
CA MET A 152 12.96 -3.17 2.89
C MET A 152 14.08 -3.90 2.14
N THR A 153 15.26 -3.97 2.75
CA THR A 153 16.42 -4.70 2.25
C THR A 153 16.91 -5.68 3.32
N ALA A 154 16.93 -6.96 2.99
CA ALA A 154 17.58 -7.99 3.78
C ALA A 154 19.02 -8.16 3.29
N TYR A 155 19.96 -7.84 4.17
CA TYR A 155 21.38 -8.00 3.94
C TYR A 155 21.80 -9.41 4.29
N VAL A 156 22.48 -10.07 3.36
CA VAL A 156 22.84 -11.48 3.46
C VAL A 156 24.31 -11.71 3.16
N LYS A 157 24.90 -12.75 3.72
CA LYS A 157 26.22 -13.24 3.32
C LYS A 157 26.11 -14.69 2.84
N ARG A 158 27.13 -15.20 2.17
CA ARG A 158 27.20 -16.65 1.89
C ARG A 158 27.32 -17.38 3.22
N ALA A 159 26.46 -18.38 3.44
CA ALA A 159 26.59 -19.24 4.60
C ALA A 159 27.85 -20.10 4.43
N THR A 160 28.59 -20.29 5.51
CA THR A 160 29.78 -21.15 5.56
C THR A 160 29.51 -22.56 6.12
N GLY A 161 28.26 -22.87 6.48
CA GLY A 161 27.83 -24.16 7.04
C GLY A 161 27.17 -25.07 5.99
N LYS A 162 27.37 -26.39 6.15
CA LYS A 162 26.74 -27.48 5.37
C LYS A 162 25.22 -27.48 5.50
#